data_AF-A0A7V4NHT9-F1
#
_entry.id   AF-A0A7V4NHT9-F1
#
_cell.length_a   1.000
_cell.length_b   1.000
_cell.length_c   1.000
_cell.angle_alpha   90.00
_cell.angle_beta   90.00
_cell.angle_gamma   90.00
#
_symmetry.space_group_name_H-M   'P 1'
#
loop_
_entity.id
_entity.type
_entity.pdbx_description
1 polymer ?
#
loop_
_entity_poly.entity_id
_entity_poly.type
_entity_poly.pdbx_seq_one_letter_code
_entity_poly.pdbx_strand_id
1 'polypeptide(L)'
;MGSISGAWFLLTAINAGIGVVYLLRWYWWRVSAYIEIAAITAAFIVTFVLFKFTKIRFPISLLYSIPISLFVWLTITFLTPPVEKERLIEFYKKVRPGGPGWEKIAKEIPGCENDNIGIHRFIGWFCDVVAVYGIMLGIGDLLLHKTFLTIIYLILGIAGFCGVYKCVKIEIKQAR
;
A
#
# COMPACT_ATOMS: atom_id res chain seq x y z
N MET A 1 -30.81 -10.42 0.78
CA MET A 1 -29.58 -9.74 0.29
C MET A 1 -29.99 -8.41 -0.34
N GLY A 2 -30.29 -7.39 0.47
CA GLY A 2 -30.86 -6.12 -0.02
C GLY A 2 -30.45 -4.91 0.83
N SER A 3 -29.26 -4.96 1.45
CA SER A 3 -28.75 -3.90 2.31
C SER A 3 -27.38 -3.46 1.78
N ILE A 4 -27.18 -2.14 1.69
CA ILE A 4 -25.91 -1.48 1.33
C ILE A 4 -24.73 -2.03 2.17
N SER A 5 -25.01 -2.51 3.37
CA SER A 5 -24.03 -3.18 4.24
C SER A 5 -23.38 -4.42 3.61
N GLY A 6 -24.12 -5.19 2.80
CA GLY A 6 -23.58 -6.35 2.09
C GLY A 6 -22.57 -5.97 1.01
N ALA A 7 -22.80 -4.85 0.33
CA ALA A 7 -21.85 -4.32 -0.66
C ALA A 7 -20.57 -3.83 0.04
N TRP A 8 -20.69 -3.09 1.14
CA TRP A 8 -19.53 -2.69 1.96
C TRP A 8 -18.75 -3.87 2.52
N PHE A 9 -19.44 -4.92 2.96
CA PHE A 9 -18.81 -6.16 3.41
C PHE A 9 -17.95 -6.78 2.30
N LEU A 10 -18.54 -6.95 1.11
CA LEU A 10 -17.84 -7.53 -0.03
C LEU A 10 -16.66 -6.66 -0.47
N LEU A 11 -16.84 -5.35 -0.58
CA LEU A 11 -15.78 -4.40 -0.93
C LEU A 11 -14.64 -4.43 0.08
N THR A 12 -14.95 -4.47 1.38
CA THR A 12 -13.93 -4.53 2.44
C THR A 12 -13.17 -5.85 2.37
N ALA A 13 -13.88 -6.97 2.18
CA ALA A 13 -13.27 -8.28 2.07
C ALA A 13 -12.30 -8.41 0.88
N ILE A 14 -12.68 -7.84 -0.27
CA ILE A 14 -11.82 -7.81 -1.47
C ILE A 14 -10.59 -6.95 -1.20
N ASN A 15 -10.77 -5.74 -0.67
CA ASN A 15 -9.66 -4.81 -0.43
C ASN A 15 -8.70 -5.26 0.68
N ALA A 16 -9.18 -6.01 1.67
CA ALA A 16 -8.39 -6.42 2.84
C ALA A 16 -7.17 -7.29 2.48
N GLY A 17 -7.25 -8.08 1.40
CA GLY A 17 -6.13 -8.91 0.93
C GLY A 17 -5.14 -8.17 0.00
N ILE A 18 -5.59 -7.13 -0.70
CA ILE A 18 -4.83 -6.50 -1.79
C ILE A 18 -3.83 -5.46 -1.26
N GLY A 19 -4.16 -4.77 -0.15
CA GLY A 19 -3.35 -3.66 0.35
C GLY A 19 -1.87 -4.02 0.57
N VAL A 20 -1.61 -5.20 1.13
CA VAL A 20 -0.23 -5.69 1.36
C VAL A 20 0.48 -5.95 0.03
N VAL A 21 -0.21 -6.52 -0.96
CA VAL A 21 0.37 -6.84 -2.27
C VAL A 21 0.78 -5.56 -3.00
N TYR A 22 -0.05 -4.51 -2.97
CA TYR A 22 0.29 -3.24 -3.61
C TYR A 22 1.47 -2.54 -2.96
N LEU A 23 1.57 -2.56 -1.63
CA LEU A 23 2.76 -2.05 -0.95
C LEU A 23 3.99 -2.86 -1.35
N LEU A 24 3.89 -4.18 -1.30
CA LEU A 24 5.01 -5.07 -1.57
C LEU A 24 5.45 -5.02 -3.04
N ARG A 25 4.55 -4.71 -3.97
CA ARG A 25 4.90 -4.48 -5.39
C ARG A 25 5.95 -3.40 -5.60
N TRP A 26 5.92 -2.34 -4.81
CA TRP A 26 6.92 -1.28 -4.92
C TRP A 26 8.27 -1.70 -4.33
N TYR A 27 8.27 -2.51 -3.27
CA TYR A 27 9.48 -2.88 -2.53
C TYR A 27 10.05 -4.27 -2.88
N TRP A 28 9.34 -5.10 -3.64
CA TRP A 28 9.72 -6.48 -3.96
C TRP A 28 9.43 -6.83 -5.44
N TRP A 29 10.50 -6.97 -6.23
CA TRP A 29 10.46 -7.29 -7.66
C TRP A 29 9.73 -8.59 -8.05
N ARG A 30 9.48 -9.50 -7.08
CA ARG A 30 8.78 -10.76 -7.35
C ARG A 30 7.28 -10.61 -7.52
N VAL A 31 6.70 -9.50 -7.03
CA VAL A 31 5.25 -9.29 -7.10
C VAL A 31 4.87 -8.86 -8.52
N SER A 32 4.15 -9.74 -9.21
CA SER A 32 3.65 -9.55 -10.57
C SER A 32 2.14 -9.32 -10.59
N ALA A 33 1.60 -8.90 -11.74
CA ALA A 33 0.16 -8.74 -11.92
C ALA A 33 -0.62 -10.05 -11.66
N TYR A 34 -0.03 -11.21 -11.92
CA TYR A 34 -0.65 -12.51 -11.61
C TYR A 34 -0.83 -12.72 -10.11
N ILE A 35 0.11 -12.24 -9.29
CA ILE A 35 0.02 -12.32 -7.83
C ILE A 35 -1.08 -11.41 -7.29
N GLU A 36 -1.28 -10.24 -7.90
CA GLU A 36 -2.39 -9.34 -7.56
C GLU A 36 -3.74 -10.00 -7.84
N ILE A 37 -3.91 -10.58 -9.02
CA ILE A 37 -5.14 -11.31 -9.39
C ILE A 37 -5.35 -12.50 -8.46
N ALA A 38 -4.28 -13.24 -8.15
CA ALA A 38 -4.33 -14.35 -7.21
C ALA A 38 -4.75 -13.92 -5.81
N ALA A 39 -4.25 -12.78 -5.31
CA ALA A 39 -4.62 -12.24 -4.01
C ALA A 39 -6.09 -11.79 -3.97
N ILE A 40 -6.57 -11.11 -5.00
CA ILE A 40 -7.98 -10.71 -5.15
C ILE A 40 -8.87 -11.96 -5.14
N THR A 41 -8.52 -12.94 -5.96
CA THR A 41 -9.29 -14.19 -6.11
C THR A 41 -9.29 -14.99 -4.81
N ALA A 42 -8.15 -15.11 -4.15
CA ALA A 42 -8.01 -15.78 -2.86
C ALA A 42 -8.84 -15.09 -1.77
N ALA A 43 -8.74 -13.76 -1.64
CA ALA A 43 -9.51 -13.00 -0.66
C ALA A 43 -11.03 -13.14 -0.88
N PHE A 44 -11.46 -13.15 -2.15
CA PHE A 44 -12.85 -13.38 -2.53
C PHE A 44 -13.32 -14.80 -2.15
N ILE A 45 -12.58 -15.84 -2.56
CA ILE A 45 -12.92 -17.24 -2.27
C ILE A 45 -12.94 -17.51 -0.76
N VAL A 46 -11.93 -17.04 -0.02
CA VAL A 46 -11.84 -17.24 1.43
C VAL A 46 -13.02 -16.58 2.12
N THR A 47 -13.36 -15.34 1.75
CA THR A 47 -14.52 -14.65 2.31
C THR A 47 -15.83 -15.37 1.97
N PHE A 48 -15.98 -15.85 0.73
CA PHE A 48 -17.17 -16.60 0.32
C PHE A 48 -17.33 -17.91 1.10
N VAL A 49 -16.24 -18.64 1.29
CA VAL A 49 -16.22 -19.89 2.07
C VAL A 49 -16.57 -19.60 3.53
N LEU A 50 -15.95 -18.61 4.15
CA LEU A 50 -16.26 -18.22 5.53
C LEU A 50 -17.73 -17.84 5.69
N PHE A 51 -18.30 -17.09 4.74
CA PHE A 51 -19.70 -16.67 4.80
C PHE A 51 -20.69 -17.83 4.63
N LYS A 52 -20.38 -18.79 3.75
CA LYS A 52 -21.29 -19.91 3.44
C LYS A 52 -21.19 -21.06 4.46
N PHE A 53 -19.98 -21.35 4.95
CA PHE A 53 -19.70 -22.54 5.77
C PHE A 53 -19.57 -22.25 7.27
N THR A 54 -19.44 -20.98 7.67
CA THR A 54 -19.32 -20.62 9.10
C THR A 54 -20.35 -19.59 9.52
N LYS A 55 -20.66 -19.54 10.82
CA LYS A 55 -21.51 -18.48 11.41
C LYS A 55 -20.70 -17.22 11.78
N ILE A 56 -19.44 -17.11 11.35
CA ILE A 56 -18.58 -15.99 11.69
C ILE A 56 -19.08 -14.76 10.92
N ARG A 57 -19.59 -13.77 11.67
CA ARG A 57 -20.09 -12.53 11.10
C ARG A 57 -18.97 -11.51 10.93
N PHE A 58 -19.18 -10.58 10.01
CA PHE A 58 -18.41 -9.34 9.96
C PHE A 58 -18.52 -8.60 11.31
N PRO A 59 -17.43 -7.99 11.83
CA PRO A 59 -16.11 -7.82 11.23
C PRO A 59 -15.10 -8.94 11.54
N ILE A 60 -15.45 -9.89 12.41
CA ILE A 60 -14.54 -10.96 12.87
C ILE A 60 -14.05 -11.84 11.72
N SER A 61 -14.86 -12.01 10.67
CA SER A 61 -14.46 -12.72 9.46
C SER A 61 -13.19 -12.16 8.80
N LEU A 62 -12.92 -10.86 8.92
CA LEU A 62 -11.71 -10.22 8.39
C LEU A 62 -10.44 -10.71 9.08
N LEU A 63 -10.53 -10.97 10.40
CA LEU A 63 -9.40 -11.45 11.19
C LEU A 63 -8.89 -12.81 10.69
N TYR A 64 -9.76 -13.59 10.04
CA TYR A 64 -9.40 -14.86 9.41
C TYR A 64 -9.11 -14.69 7.91
N SER A 65 -9.90 -13.91 7.18
CA SER A 65 -9.74 -13.79 5.73
C SER A 65 -8.41 -13.13 5.33
N ILE A 66 -7.95 -12.13 6.10
CA ILE A 66 -6.70 -11.41 5.85
C ILE A 66 -5.49 -12.36 5.92
N PRO A 67 -5.20 -13.04 7.05
CA PRO A 67 -4.03 -13.92 7.12
C PRO A 67 -4.14 -15.10 6.14
N ILE A 68 -5.31 -15.69 5.95
CA ILE A 68 -5.47 -16.80 5.00
C ILE A 68 -5.17 -16.32 3.57
N SER A 69 -5.74 -15.20 3.14
CA SER A 69 -5.45 -14.65 1.80
C SER A 69 -3.97 -14.28 1.64
N LEU A 70 -3.33 -13.76 2.71
CA LEU A 70 -1.90 -13.49 2.77
C LEU A 70 -1.08 -14.75 2.49
N PHE A 71 -1.38 -15.85 3.19
CA PHE A 71 -0.71 -17.13 2.96
C PHE A 71 -0.90 -17.67 1.55
N VAL A 72 -2.12 -17.56 1.00
CA VAL A 72 -2.43 -18.07 -0.34
C VAL A 72 -1.62 -17.32 -1.41
N TRP A 73 -1.67 -15.98 -1.45
CA TRP A 73 -0.94 -15.25 -2.49
C TRP A 73 0.57 -15.33 -2.29
N LEU A 74 1.06 -15.42 -1.04
CA LEU A 74 2.47 -15.62 -0.76
C LEU A 74 2.96 -17.00 -1.27
N THR A 75 2.16 -18.05 -1.06
CA THR A 75 2.44 -19.39 -1.62
C THR A 75 2.49 -19.33 -3.14
N ILE A 76 1.51 -18.68 -3.78
CA ILE A 76 1.49 -18.49 -5.24
C ILE A 76 2.70 -17.70 -5.72
N THR A 77 3.16 -16.71 -4.95
CA THR A 77 4.37 -15.92 -5.27
C THR A 77 5.63 -16.78 -5.33
N PHE A 78 5.75 -17.77 -4.46
CA PHE A 78 6.89 -18.69 -4.48
C PHE A 78 6.76 -19.80 -5.53
N LEU A 79 5.55 -20.18 -5.90
CA LEU A 79 5.30 -21.19 -6.94
C LEU A 79 5.36 -20.63 -8.36
N THR A 80 5.03 -19.35 -8.55
CA THR A 80 4.99 -18.73 -9.88
C THR A 80 6.39 -18.30 -10.31
N PRO A 81 6.79 -18.54 -11.57
CA PRO A 81 8.07 -18.05 -12.06
C PRO A 81 8.15 -16.52 -11.98
N PRO A 82 9.31 -15.96 -11.64
CA PRO A 82 9.50 -14.52 -11.65
C PRO A 82 9.38 -13.95 -13.07
N VAL A 83 9.08 -12.65 -13.16
CA VAL A 83 9.09 -11.90 -14.42
C VAL A 83 10.48 -11.96 -15.07
N GLU A 84 10.52 -11.97 -16.41
CA GLU A 84 11.74 -11.92 -17.20
C GLU A 84 12.71 -10.83 -16.71
N LYS A 85 13.98 -11.21 -16.60
CA LYS A 85 15.01 -10.38 -15.99
C LYS A 85 15.25 -9.10 -16.78
N GLU A 86 15.18 -9.18 -18.10
CA GLU A 86 15.34 -8.07 -19.05
C GLU A 86 14.28 -6.99 -18.81
N ARG A 87 13.02 -7.39 -18.61
CA ARG A 87 11.91 -6.48 -18.29
C ARG A 87 12.10 -5.78 -16.95
N LEU A 88 12.61 -6.50 -15.95
CA LEU A 88 12.90 -5.92 -14.65
C LEU A 88 14.03 -4.89 -14.72
N ILE A 89 15.05 -5.13 -15.53
CA ILE A 89 16.16 -4.18 -15.76
C ILE A 89 15.67 -2.92 -16.49
N GLU A 90 14.88 -3.07 -17.55
CA GLU A 90 14.26 -1.94 -18.27
C GLU A 90 13.39 -1.09 -17.34
N PHE A 91 12.57 -1.74 -16.52
CA PHE A 91 11.75 -1.07 -15.52
C PHE A 91 12.60 -0.34 -14.47
N TYR A 92 13.64 -1.00 -13.95
CA TYR A 92 14.53 -0.43 -12.95
C TYR A 92 15.25 0.82 -13.47
N LYS A 93 15.74 0.80 -14.72
CA LYS A 93 16.40 1.97 -15.34
C LYS A 93 15.48 3.19 -15.44
N LYS A 94 14.17 2.98 -15.63
CA LYS A 94 13.19 4.05 -15.81
C LYS A 94 12.65 4.59 -14.48
N VAL A 95 12.37 3.72 -13.52
CA VAL A 95 11.63 4.07 -12.29
C VAL A 95 12.56 4.20 -11.08
N ARG A 96 13.72 3.52 -11.08
CA ARG A 96 14.67 3.44 -9.96
C ARG A 96 13.95 3.22 -8.61
N PRO A 97 13.16 2.13 -8.49
CA PRO A 97 12.45 1.84 -7.26
C PRO A 97 13.46 1.62 -6.13
N GLY A 98 13.25 2.31 -5.01
CA GLY A 98 14.06 2.10 -3.82
C GLY A 98 13.63 0.85 -3.06
N GLY A 99 14.57 0.22 -2.35
CA GLY A 99 14.28 -0.78 -1.31
C GLY A 99 15.10 -2.06 -1.41
N PRO A 100 15.09 -2.87 -0.32
CA PRO A 100 15.96 -4.05 -0.21
C PRO A 100 15.60 -5.15 -1.20
N GLY A 101 14.35 -5.24 -1.64
CA GLY A 101 13.96 -6.25 -2.63
C GLY A 101 14.71 -6.07 -3.95
N TRP A 102 14.93 -4.82 -4.38
CA TRP A 102 15.54 -4.50 -5.67
C TRP A 102 17.08 -4.54 -5.66
N GLU A 103 17.72 -4.74 -4.51
CA GLU A 103 19.17 -4.71 -4.35
C GLU A 103 19.89 -5.69 -5.31
N LYS A 104 19.32 -6.87 -5.52
CA LYS A 104 19.88 -7.88 -6.44
C LYS A 104 19.92 -7.40 -7.90
N ILE A 105 18.89 -6.67 -8.32
CA ILE A 105 18.77 -6.15 -9.70
C ILE A 105 19.61 -4.88 -9.86
N ALA A 106 19.66 -4.05 -8.82
CA ALA A 106 20.48 -2.83 -8.78
C ALA A 106 21.97 -3.12 -8.96
N LYS A 107 22.50 -4.17 -8.30
CA LYS A 107 23.91 -4.57 -8.40
C LYS A 107 24.35 -5.02 -9.79
N GLU A 108 23.41 -5.47 -10.62
CA GLU A 108 23.71 -5.92 -11.98
C GLU A 108 23.74 -4.77 -13.00
N ILE A 109 23.34 -3.57 -12.59
CA ILE A 109 23.29 -2.38 -13.44
C ILE A 109 24.39 -1.40 -13.00
N PRO A 110 25.46 -1.21 -13.79
CA PRO A 110 26.52 -0.27 -13.45
C PRO A 110 25.96 1.17 -13.39
N GLY A 111 26.21 1.86 -12.27
CA GLY A 111 25.74 3.25 -12.04
C GLY A 111 24.51 3.39 -11.13
N CYS A 112 23.98 2.29 -10.58
CA CYS A 112 22.81 2.27 -9.69
C CYS A 112 23.14 1.98 -8.21
N GLU A 113 24.42 2.02 -7.81
CA GLU A 113 24.87 1.68 -6.44
C GLU A 113 24.33 2.57 -5.31
N ASN A 114 23.76 3.74 -5.63
CA ASN A 114 23.37 4.75 -4.63
C ASN A 114 21.87 5.09 -4.60
N ASP A 115 21.01 4.29 -5.26
CA ASP A 115 19.55 4.48 -5.26
C ASP A 115 18.89 3.97 -3.94
N ASN A 116 19.52 4.25 -2.79
CA ASN A 116 19.03 3.80 -1.49
C ASN A 116 17.86 4.68 -1.00
N ILE A 117 16.90 4.08 -0.30
CA ILE A 117 15.80 4.85 0.31
C ILE A 117 16.37 5.64 1.48
N GLY A 118 16.71 6.90 1.26
CA GLY A 118 17.14 7.77 2.34
C GLY A 118 16.02 8.01 3.35
N ILE A 119 16.38 8.25 4.62
CA ILE A 119 15.43 8.50 5.70
C ILE A 119 14.48 9.68 5.41
N HIS A 120 14.88 10.60 4.53
CA HIS A 120 14.05 11.71 4.07
C HIS A 120 12.78 11.24 3.32
N ARG A 121 12.83 10.13 2.56
CA ARG A 121 11.65 9.54 1.90
C ARG A 121 10.65 9.01 2.90
N PHE A 122 11.15 8.38 3.96
CA PHE A 122 10.31 7.86 5.03
C PHE A 122 9.64 8.99 5.83
N ILE A 123 10.40 10.04 6.16
CA ILE A 123 9.87 11.24 6.82
C ILE A 123 8.85 11.94 5.91
N GLY A 124 9.14 12.06 4.61
CA GLY A 124 8.21 12.60 3.62
C GLY A 124 6.89 11.84 3.57
N TRP A 125 6.95 10.50 3.48
CA TRP A 125 5.77 9.64 3.54
C TRP A 125 4.97 9.83 4.84
N PHE A 126 5.63 9.88 6.00
CA PHE A 126 4.95 10.10 7.27
C PHE A 126 4.29 11.48 7.34
N CYS A 127 4.98 12.52 6.87
CA CYS A 127 4.42 13.87 6.74
C CYS A 127 3.22 13.91 5.79
N ASP A 128 3.24 13.13 4.71
CA ASP A 128 2.13 13.02 3.76
C ASP A 128 0.91 12.35 4.39
N VAL A 129 1.11 11.26 5.14
CA VAL A 129 0.06 10.60 5.93
C VAL A 129 -0.58 11.61 6.90
N VAL A 130 0.22 12.36 7.66
CA VAL A 130 -0.28 13.40 8.58
C VAL A 130 -1.03 14.50 7.82
N ALA A 131 -0.53 14.91 6.64
CA ALA A 131 -1.17 15.91 5.80
C ALA A 131 -2.56 15.47 5.35
N VAL A 132 -2.65 14.28 4.74
CA VAL A 132 -3.88 13.71 4.20
C VAL A 132 -4.91 13.49 5.29
N TYR A 133 -4.55 12.82 6.38
CA TYR A 133 -5.48 12.56 7.48
C TYR A 133 -5.87 13.85 8.21
N GLY A 134 -4.94 14.79 8.41
CA GLY A 134 -5.21 16.08 9.04
C GLY A 134 -6.23 16.90 8.24
N ILE A 135 -6.08 16.97 6.92
CA ILE A 135 -7.03 17.68 6.06
C ILE A 135 -8.38 16.93 6.02
N MET A 136 -8.37 15.61 5.86
CA MET A 136 -9.59 14.80 5.79
C MET A 136 -10.42 14.90 7.07
N LEU A 137 -9.79 14.72 8.24
CA LEU A 137 -10.45 14.83 9.55
C LEU A 137 -10.85 16.28 9.84
N GLY A 138 -10.01 17.26 9.47
CA GLY A 138 -10.32 18.68 9.62
C GLY A 138 -11.57 19.10 8.86
N ILE A 139 -11.70 18.68 7.60
CA ILE A 139 -12.92 18.92 6.80
C ILE A 139 -14.11 18.17 7.42
N GLY A 140 -13.92 16.94 7.88
CA GLY A 140 -14.97 16.17 8.56
C GLY A 140 -15.52 16.87 9.80
N ASP A 141 -14.64 17.36 10.67
CA ASP A 141 -15.05 18.07 11.89
C ASP A 141 -15.63 19.46 11.62
N LEU A 142 -15.20 20.12 10.53
CA LEU A 142 -15.79 21.38 10.09
C LEU A 142 -17.27 21.19 9.76
N LEU A 143 -17.61 20.11 9.05
CA LEU A 143 -19.00 19.77 8.73
C LEU A 143 -19.82 19.44 9.98
N LEU A 144 -19.19 18.82 10.98
CA LEU A 144 -19.80 18.49 12.27
C LEU A 144 -19.87 19.69 13.24
N HIS A 145 -19.50 20.90 12.79
CA HIS A 145 -19.49 22.13 13.58
C HIS A 145 -18.60 22.07 14.84
N LYS A 146 -17.58 21.20 14.85
CA LYS A 146 -16.60 21.09 15.94
C LYS A 146 -15.38 21.97 15.68
N THR A 147 -15.50 23.25 16.01
CA THR A 147 -14.50 24.28 15.66
C THR A 147 -13.11 24.03 16.25
N PHE A 148 -13.00 23.57 17.50
CA PHE A 148 -11.70 23.36 18.15
C PHE A 148 -10.86 22.24 17.50
N LEU A 149 -11.46 21.07 17.27
CA LEU A 149 -10.77 19.93 16.64
C LEU A 149 -10.43 20.21 15.17
N THR A 150 -11.32 20.92 14.46
CA THR A 150 -11.08 21.38 13.09
C THR A 150 -9.78 22.16 12.97
N ILE A 151 -9.54 23.13 13.87
CA ILE A 151 -8.34 23.95 13.85
C ILE A 151 -7.08 23.09 14.07
N ILE A 152 -7.12 22.16 15.04
CA ILE A 152 -5.99 21.27 15.32
C ILE A 152 -5.66 20.40 14.10
N TYR A 153 -6.67 19.74 13.51
CA TYR A 153 -6.46 18.85 12.38
C TYR A 153 -5.99 19.60 11.13
N LEU A 154 -6.49 20.81 10.88
CA LEU A 154 -6.02 21.65 9.76
C LEU A 154 -4.58 22.14 9.98
N ILE A 155 -4.20 22.54 11.19
CA ILE A 155 -2.80 22.91 11.50
C ILE A 155 -1.87 21.72 11.28
N LEU A 156 -2.23 20.54 11.77
CA LEU A 156 -1.46 19.31 11.53
C LEU A 156 -1.37 18.98 10.04
N GLY A 157 -2.47 19.14 9.31
CA GLY A 157 -2.54 18.95 7.85
C GLY A 157 -1.55 19.85 7.10
N ILE A 158 -1.56 21.15 7.41
CA ILE A 158 -0.67 22.15 6.80
C ILE A 158 0.79 21.90 7.20
N ALA A 159 1.05 21.54 8.46
CA ALA A 159 2.40 21.21 8.93
C ALA A 159 2.96 19.97 8.19
N GLY A 160 2.13 18.93 8.01
CA GLY A 160 2.46 17.76 7.21
C GLY A 160 2.80 18.14 5.76
N PHE A 161 1.96 18.95 5.11
CA PHE A 161 2.19 19.41 3.74
C PHE A 161 3.50 20.19 3.59
N CYS A 162 3.80 21.09 4.54
CA CYS A 162 5.08 21.80 4.60
C CYS A 162 6.27 20.84 4.77
N GLY A 163 6.12 19.78 5.56
CA GLY A 163 7.12 18.73 5.72
C GLY A 163 7.39 17.97 4.42
N VAL A 164 6.34 17.58 3.69
CA VAL A 164 6.44 16.93 2.38
C VAL A 164 7.17 17.83 1.39
N TYR A 165 6.78 19.11 1.29
CA TYR A 165 7.40 20.06 0.36
C TYR A 165 8.92 20.20 0.60
N LYS A 166 9.34 20.24 1.88
CA LYS A 166 10.77 20.26 2.22
C LYS A 166 11.49 18.97 1.80
N CYS A 167 10.87 17.81 2.02
CA CYS A 167 11.46 16.52 1.65
C CYS A 167 11.63 16.39 0.13
N VAL A 168 10.61 16.78 -0.65
CA VAL A 168 10.66 16.78 -2.12
C VAL A 168 11.76 17.72 -2.64
N LYS A 169 11.91 18.90 -2.02
CA LYS A 169 12.97 19.85 -2.40
C LYS A 169 14.38 19.29 -2.16
N ILE A 170 14.56 18.49 -1.11
CA ILE A 170 15.84 17.80 -0.83
C ILE A 170 16.11 16.75 -1.92
N GLU A 171 15.10 15.97 -2.32
CA GLU A 171 15.24 14.96 -3.37
C GLU A 171 15.61 15.57 -4.72
N ILE A 172 14.94 16.66 -5.12
CA ILE A 172 15.25 17.37 -6.38
C ILE A 172 16.71 17.87 -6.37
N LYS A 173 17.22 18.29 -5.20
CA LYS A 173 18.60 18.74 -5.07
C LYS A 173 19.62 17.59 -5.13
N GLN A 174 19.24 16.39 -4.69
CA GLN A 174 20.10 15.18 -4.74
C GLN A 174 20.10 14.52 -6.12
N ALA A 175 19.04 14.71 -6.90
CA ALA A 175 18.91 14.15 -8.25
C ALA A 175 19.64 14.95 -9.35
N ARG A 176 20.22 16.10 -9.01
CA ARG A 176 20.92 17.01 -9.92
C ARG A 176 22.43 16.96 -9.69
#